data_AF-A0AAU2JJA0-F1
#
_entry.id   AF-A0AAU2JJA0-F1
#
_cell.length_a   1.000
_cell.length_b   1.000
_cell.length_c   1.000
_cell.angle_alpha   90.00
_cell.angle_beta   90.00
_cell.angle_gamma   90.00
#
_symmetry.space_group_name_H-M   'P 1'
#
loop_
_entity.id
_entity.type
_entity.pdbx_description
1 polymer ?
#
loop_
_entity_poly.entity_id
_entity_poly.type
_entity_poly.pdbx_seq_one_letter_code
_entity_poly.pdbx_strand_id
1 'polypeptide(L)'
;MAVGVALCGAGALWLSAVGADSGYGAVLPGSLVLGAGVGVTLSAPSAAGLRALDSAYSGEASGIINVVRYVTAALVVSAGTLVFLGRGAGRLGAVLLDSGVARPDTATADRLLSGAALPTGGAAGSATAEAFRRATAAGLAHGFASVMFRLGVISLGAIPLWLWLMPAERSRRTPAGTR
;
A
#
# COMPACT_ATOMS: atom_id res chain seq x y z
N MET A 1 -4.13 -17.17 7.03
CA MET A 1 -4.48 -15.88 6.40
C MET A 1 -4.42 -14.71 7.37
N ALA A 2 -5.17 -14.74 8.48
CA ALA A 2 -5.23 -13.62 9.42
C ALA A 2 -3.85 -13.10 9.87
N VAL A 3 -2.90 -13.99 10.19
CA VAL A 3 -1.52 -13.60 10.55
C VAL A 3 -0.82 -12.84 9.42
N GLY A 4 -0.89 -13.34 8.19
CA GLY A 4 -0.27 -12.67 7.04
C GLY A 4 -0.86 -11.27 6.79
N VAL A 5 -2.19 -11.17 6.87
CA VAL A 5 -2.91 -9.89 6.74
C VAL A 5 -2.56 -8.93 7.90
N ALA A 6 -2.42 -9.45 9.12
CA ALA A 6 -2.01 -8.66 10.28
C ALA A 6 -0.58 -8.12 10.12
N LEU A 7 0.35 -8.94 9.64
CA LEU A 7 1.72 -8.52 9.34
C LEU A 7 1.75 -7.47 8.22
N CYS A 8 0.97 -7.64 7.14
CA CYS A 8 0.83 -6.61 6.11
C CYS A 8 0.33 -5.29 6.71
N GLY A 9 -0.71 -5.36 7.53
CA GLY A 9 -1.29 -4.19 8.19
C GLY A 9 -0.29 -3.49 9.12
N ALA A 10 0.39 -4.24 9.98
CA ALA A 10 1.38 -3.72 10.91
C ALA A 10 2.60 -3.12 10.19
N GLY A 11 3.13 -3.78 9.17
CA GLY A 11 4.25 -3.28 8.36
C GLY A 11 3.88 -1.99 7.62
N ALA A 12 2.67 -1.93 7.04
CA ALA A 12 2.18 -0.71 6.39
C ALA A 12 1.94 0.43 7.40
N LEU A 13 1.35 0.17 8.57
CA LEU A 13 1.21 1.20 9.61
C LEU A 13 2.57 1.69 10.12
N TRP A 14 3.55 0.80 10.27
CA TRP A 14 4.91 1.21 10.61
C TRP A 14 5.48 2.16 9.56
N LEU A 15 5.42 1.77 8.28
CA LEU A 15 5.90 2.60 7.17
C LEU A 15 5.13 3.92 7.05
N SER A 16 3.91 4.01 7.57
CA SER A 16 3.16 5.26 7.60
C SER A 16 3.75 6.33 8.53
N ALA A 17 4.60 5.95 9.48
CA ALA A 17 5.30 6.86 10.37
C ALA A 17 6.63 7.39 9.78
N VAL A 18 7.06 6.87 8.62
CA VAL A 18 8.29 7.30 7.94
C VAL A 18 8.09 8.69 7.34
N GLY A 19 8.98 9.61 7.68
CA GLY A 19 8.98 11.00 7.20
C GLY A 19 10.13 11.32 6.24
N ALA A 20 10.19 12.58 5.80
CA ALA A 20 11.23 13.06 4.88
C ALA A 20 12.65 12.99 5.46
N ASP A 21 12.76 13.11 6.78
CA ASP A 21 14.04 13.09 7.50
C ASP A 21 14.40 11.69 8.02
N SER A 22 13.59 10.67 7.69
CA SER A 22 13.83 9.29 8.14
C SER A 22 14.95 8.65 7.34
N GLY A 23 15.94 8.10 8.06
CA GLY A 23 17.00 7.29 7.44
C GLY A 23 16.51 5.89 7.05
N TYR A 24 17.35 5.17 6.28
CA TYR A 24 17.06 3.79 5.84
C TYR A 24 16.72 2.82 6.97
N GLY A 25 17.28 3.04 8.17
CA GLY A 25 16.99 2.23 9.35
C GLY A 25 15.52 2.28 9.82
N ALA A 26 14.79 3.36 9.51
CA ALA A 26 13.37 3.46 9.84
C ALA A 26 12.47 2.70 8.85
N VAL A 27 12.93 2.54 7.61
CA VAL A 27 12.17 1.91 6.52
C VAL A 27 12.32 0.40 6.55
N LEU A 28 13.54 -0.09 6.77
CA LEU A 28 13.86 -1.51 6.63
C LEU A 28 12.99 -2.44 7.48
N PRO A 29 12.76 -2.19 8.80
CA PRO A 29 11.95 -3.08 9.63
C PRO A 29 10.51 -3.17 9.14
N GLY A 30 9.89 -2.03 8.80
CA GLY A 30 8.53 -1.99 8.27
C GLY A 30 8.41 -2.75 6.94
N SER A 31 9.39 -2.60 6.05
CA SER A 31 9.45 -3.34 4.78
C SER A 31 9.61 -4.84 4.97
N LEU A 32 10.42 -5.28 5.93
CA LEU A 32 10.59 -6.71 6.24
C LEU A 32 9.31 -7.33 6.80
N VAL A 33 8.63 -6.63 7.73
CA VAL A 33 7.35 -7.07 8.30
C VAL A 33 6.27 -7.15 7.22
N LEU A 34 6.17 -6.12 6.38
CA LEU A 34 5.24 -6.10 5.26
C LEU A 34 5.54 -7.24 4.27
N GLY A 35 6.81 -7.45 3.91
CA GLY A 35 7.24 -8.53 3.01
C GLY A 35 6.93 -9.92 3.55
N ALA A 36 7.16 -10.15 4.84
CA ALA A 36 6.79 -11.41 5.51
C ALA A 36 5.26 -11.62 5.46
N GLY A 37 4.48 -10.57 5.72
CA GLY A 37 3.02 -10.61 5.58
C GLY A 37 2.56 -10.99 4.17
N VAL A 38 3.17 -10.38 3.14
CA VAL A 38 2.89 -10.68 1.73
C VAL A 38 3.21 -12.14 1.41
N GLY A 39 4.38 -12.64 1.84
CA GLY A 39 4.78 -14.03 1.63
C GLY A 39 3.78 -15.03 2.22
N VAL A 40 3.37 -14.81 3.47
CA VAL A 40 2.36 -15.66 4.14
C VAL A 40 1.00 -15.58 3.43
N THR A 41 0.62 -14.41 2.94
CA THR A 41 -0.69 -14.17 2.32
C THR A 41 -0.78 -14.74 0.90
N LEU A 42 0.33 -14.83 0.15
CA LEU A 42 0.31 -15.36 -1.21
C LEU A 42 0.30 -16.90 -1.27
N SER A 43 0.94 -17.59 -0.34
CA SER A 43 1.11 -19.07 -0.41
C SER A 43 -0.11 -19.85 0.10
N ALA A 44 -0.64 -19.49 1.28
CA ALA A 44 -1.65 -20.30 1.96
C ALA A 44 -3.03 -20.34 1.26
N PRO A 45 -3.61 -19.21 0.77
CA PRO A 45 -4.96 -19.20 0.22
C PRO A 45 -5.05 -19.89 -1.13
N SER A 46 -4.04 -19.73 -1.98
CA SER A 46 -4.00 -20.39 -3.28
C SER A 46 -3.93 -21.91 -3.14
N ALA A 47 -3.10 -22.40 -2.22
CA ALA A 47 -3.02 -23.83 -1.94
C ALA A 47 -4.33 -24.37 -1.37
N ALA A 48 -4.98 -23.64 -0.45
CA ALA A 48 -6.27 -24.03 0.12
C ALA A 48 -7.40 -24.04 -0.93
N GLY A 49 -7.48 -22.99 -1.77
CA GLY A 49 -8.49 -22.88 -2.81
C GLY A 49 -8.37 -23.96 -3.89
N LEU A 50 -7.15 -24.30 -4.31
CA LEU A 50 -6.92 -25.37 -5.28
C LEU A 50 -7.21 -26.76 -4.69
N ARG A 51 -6.97 -26.97 -3.39
CA ARG A 51 -7.30 -28.24 -2.70
C ARG A 51 -8.79 -28.46 -2.48
N ALA A 52 -9.59 -27.39 -2.50
CA ALA A 52 -11.03 -27.48 -2.32
C ALA A 52 -11.78 -27.89 -3.61
N LEU A 53 -11.07 -27.98 -4.74
CA LEU A 53 -11.65 -28.28 -6.05
C LEU A 53 -11.15 -29.62 -6.56
N ASP A 54 -11.93 -30.24 -7.45
CA ASP A 54 -11.47 -31.43 -8.16
C ASP A 54 -10.25 -31.07 -9.03
N SER A 55 -9.29 -31.99 -9.07
CA SER A 55 -8.10 -31.96 -9.90
C SER A 55 -8.39 -31.61 -11.36
N ALA A 56 -9.54 -32.04 -11.90
CA ALA A 56 -9.99 -31.76 -13.26
C ALA A 56 -10.20 -30.25 -13.54
N TYR A 57 -10.53 -29.45 -12.52
CA TYR A 57 -10.78 -28.01 -12.64
C TYR A 57 -9.65 -27.14 -12.08
N SER A 58 -8.55 -27.75 -11.60
CA SER A 58 -7.44 -27.03 -10.95
C SER A 58 -6.79 -25.97 -11.85
N GLY A 59 -6.72 -26.23 -13.17
CA GLY A 59 -6.20 -25.29 -14.15
C GLY A 59 -7.07 -24.04 -14.30
N GLU A 60 -8.39 -24.22 -14.41
CA GLU A 60 -9.37 -23.12 -14.52
C GLU A 60 -9.37 -22.27 -13.24
N ALA A 61 -9.37 -22.92 -12.08
CA ALA A 61 -9.32 -22.26 -10.78
C ALA A 61 -8.05 -21.42 -10.59
N SER A 62 -6.90 -21.97 -10.97
CA SER A 62 -5.62 -21.25 -10.94
C SER A 62 -5.66 -20.03 -11.87
N GLY A 63 -6.29 -20.15 -13.04
CA GLY A 63 -6.51 -19.04 -13.97
C GLY A 63 -7.31 -17.90 -13.34
N ILE A 64 -8.46 -18.22 -12.73
CA ILE A 64 -9.31 -17.24 -12.05
C ILE A 64 -8.56 -16.54 -10.91
N ILE A 65 -7.85 -17.30 -10.07
CA ILE A 65 -7.04 -16.74 -8.97
C ILE A 65 -6.02 -15.74 -9.50
N ASN A 66 -5.33 -16.06 -10.60
CA ASN A 66 -4.35 -15.17 -11.18
C ASN A 66 -4.98 -13.90 -11.77
N VAL A 67 -6.09 -14.01 -12.49
CA VAL A 67 -6.81 -12.84 -13.03
C VAL A 67 -7.25 -11.91 -11.89
N VAL A 68 -7.85 -12.46 -10.83
CA VAL A 68 -8.28 -11.68 -9.66
C VAL A 68 -7.09 -10.98 -9.00
N ARG A 69 -5.94 -11.65 -8.88
CA ARG A 69 -4.70 -11.05 -8.35
C ARG A 69 -4.23 -9.86 -9.20
N TYR A 70 -4.16 -10.02 -10.51
CA TYR A 70 -3.68 -8.95 -11.39
C TYR A 70 -4.64 -7.76 -11.42
N VAL A 71 -5.95 -8.00 -11.50
CA VAL A 71 -6.96 -6.93 -11.46
C VAL A 71 -6.90 -6.18 -10.13
N THR A 72 -6.83 -6.91 -9.01
CA THR A 72 -6.75 -6.30 -7.68
C THR A 72 -5.45 -5.50 -7.51
N ALA A 73 -4.32 -6.03 -7.98
CA ALA A 73 -3.04 -5.34 -7.95
C ALA A 73 -3.09 -4.03 -8.75
N ALA A 74 -3.65 -4.06 -9.97
CA ALA A 74 -3.83 -2.89 -10.79
C ALA A 74 -4.70 -1.83 -10.09
N LEU A 75 -5.84 -2.23 -9.50
CA LEU A 75 -6.72 -1.34 -8.76
C LEU A 75 -6.01 -0.69 -7.56
N VAL A 76 -5.27 -1.46 -6.78
CA VAL A 76 -4.52 -0.95 -5.62
C VAL A 76 -3.44 0.03 -6.06
N VAL A 77 -2.70 -0.27 -7.14
CA VAL A 77 -1.68 0.64 -7.68
C VAL A 77 -2.32 1.93 -8.17
N SER A 78 -3.42 1.87 -8.92
CA SER A 78 -4.12 3.06 -9.42
C SER A 78 -4.67 3.91 -8.28
N ALA A 79 -5.43 3.32 -7.35
CA ALA A 79 -5.99 4.03 -6.22
C ALA A 79 -4.90 4.59 -5.29
N GLY A 80 -3.84 3.81 -5.05
CA GLY A 80 -2.67 4.23 -4.29
C GLY A 80 -1.96 5.42 -4.93
N THR A 81 -1.80 5.42 -6.24
CA THR A 81 -1.21 6.53 -7.00
C THR A 81 -2.04 7.80 -6.88
N LEU A 82 -3.36 7.71 -7.01
CA LEU A 82 -4.25 8.87 -6.85
C LEU A 82 -4.14 9.48 -5.45
N VAL A 83 -4.12 8.62 -4.42
CA VAL A 83 -3.96 9.05 -3.03
C VAL A 83 -2.58 9.68 -2.81
N PHE A 84 -1.54 9.06 -3.34
CA PHE A 84 -0.16 9.53 -3.24
C PHE A 84 0.00 10.92 -3.87
N LEU A 85 -0.42 11.09 -5.12
CA LEU A 85 -0.33 12.36 -5.83
C LEU A 85 -1.19 13.43 -5.16
N GLY A 86 -2.45 13.12 -4.83
CA GLY A 86 -3.35 14.09 -4.20
C GLY A 86 -2.84 14.59 -2.85
N ARG A 87 -2.35 13.70 -1.98
CA ARG A 87 -1.83 14.07 -0.65
C ARG A 87 -0.43 14.66 -0.72
N GLY A 88 0.43 14.12 -1.58
CA GLY A 88 1.78 14.62 -1.79
C GLY A 88 1.77 16.03 -2.38
N ALA A 89 0.96 16.30 -3.41
CA ALA A 89 0.86 17.62 -4.05
C ALA A 89 0.26 18.66 -3.10
N GLY A 90 -0.70 18.25 -2.25
CA GLY A 90 -1.22 19.09 -1.18
C GLY A 90 -0.15 19.51 -0.19
N ARG A 91 0.66 18.56 0.30
CA ARG A 91 1.74 18.85 1.26
C ARG A 91 2.89 19.65 0.63
N LEU A 92 3.29 19.31 -0.59
CA LEU A 92 4.28 20.05 -1.37
C LEU A 92 3.86 21.52 -1.52
N GLY A 93 2.63 21.77 -1.94
CA GLY A 93 2.10 23.12 -2.09
C GLY A 93 2.09 23.90 -0.78
N ALA A 94 1.72 23.26 0.33
CA ALA A 94 1.75 23.90 1.65
C ALA A 94 3.17 24.34 2.06
N VAL A 95 4.18 23.47 1.90
CA VAL A 95 5.56 23.78 2.27
C VAL A 95 6.17 24.88 1.39
N LEU A 96 5.78 24.96 0.10
CA LEU A 96 6.20 26.05 -0.77
C LEU A 96 5.59 27.38 -0.35
N LEU A 97 4.28 27.40 -0.04
CA LEU A 97 3.60 28.60 0.45
C LEU A 97 4.20 29.11 1.75
N ASP A 98 4.53 28.21 2.69
CA ASP A 98 5.21 28.54 3.95
C ASP A 98 6.61 29.14 3.71
N SER A 99 7.22 28.83 2.57
CA SER A 99 8.53 29.36 2.14
C SER A 99 8.42 30.61 1.28
N GLY A 100 7.21 31.17 1.10
CA GLY A 100 6.96 32.34 0.24
C GLY A 100 7.04 32.05 -1.27
N VAL A 101 7.05 30.77 -1.67
CA VAL A 101 7.09 30.34 -3.06
C VAL A 101 5.68 30.02 -3.54
N ALA A 102 5.33 30.50 -4.73
CA ALA A 102 4.04 30.23 -5.33
C ALA A 102 3.81 28.72 -5.51
N ARG A 103 2.57 28.28 -5.30
CA ARG A 103 2.18 26.88 -5.48
C ARG A 103 2.34 26.50 -6.96
N PRO A 104 2.99 25.36 -7.27
CA PRO A 104 3.09 24.87 -8.64
C PRO A 104 1.72 24.45 -9.16
N ASP A 105 1.57 24.49 -10.49
CA ASP A 105 0.44 23.85 -11.14
C ASP A 105 0.47 22.32 -10.91
N THR A 106 -0.65 21.65 -11.23
CA THR A 106 -0.79 20.20 -11.03
C THR A 106 0.23 19.40 -11.83
N ALA A 107 0.48 19.79 -13.09
CA ALA A 107 1.44 19.10 -13.96
C ALA A 107 2.88 19.17 -13.42
N THR A 108 3.28 20.32 -12.86
CA THR A 108 4.59 20.51 -12.24
C THR A 108 4.67 19.75 -10.91
N ALA A 109 3.62 19.79 -10.09
CA ALA A 109 3.58 19.01 -8.84
C ALA A 109 3.72 17.51 -9.13
N ASP A 110 3.02 16.98 -10.13
CA ASP A 110 3.11 15.56 -10.53
C ASP A 110 4.51 15.19 -11.05
N ARG A 111 5.14 16.08 -11.82
CA ARG A 111 6.54 15.91 -12.25
C ARG A 111 7.50 15.87 -11.07
N LEU A 112 7.36 16.79 -10.12
CA LEU A 112 8.20 16.85 -8.93
C LEU A 112 8.04 15.59 -8.07
N LEU A 113 6.81 15.11 -7.88
CA LEU A 113 6.52 13.92 -7.08
C LEU A 113 6.85 12.60 -7.80
N SER A 114 6.99 12.61 -9.12
CA SER A 114 7.52 11.47 -9.88
C SER A 114 9.05 11.46 -9.97
N GLY A 115 9.73 12.45 -9.36
CA GLY A 115 11.18 12.54 -9.34
C GLY A 115 11.79 13.20 -10.58
N ALA A 116 10.99 13.90 -11.38
CA ALA A 116 11.53 14.70 -12.49
C ALA A 116 12.43 15.83 -11.96
N ALA A 117 13.36 16.28 -12.81
CA ALA A 117 14.26 17.36 -12.46
C ALA A 117 13.50 18.62 -12.02
N LEU A 118 14.02 19.27 -10.98
CA LEU A 118 13.51 20.56 -10.53
C LEU A 118 13.53 21.55 -11.70
N PRO A 119 12.52 22.45 -11.82
CA PRO A 119 12.58 23.57 -12.75
C PRO A 119 13.61 24.60 -12.24
N THR A 120 14.88 24.22 -12.21
CA THR A 120 16.00 25.11 -11.97
C THR A 120 16.35 25.79 -13.28
N GLY A 121 15.48 26.67 -13.76
CA GLY A 121 15.91 27.69 -14.70
C GLY A 121 17.04 28.50 -14.03
N GLY A 122 18.11 28.82 -14.77
CA GLY A 122 19.36 29.41 -14.24
C GLY A 122 19.26 30.75 -13.50
N ALA A 123 18.06 31.24 -13.22
CA ALA A 123 17.78 32.46 -12.45
C ALA A 123 17.07 32.20 -11.10
N ALA A 124 16.70 30.95 -10.77
CA ALA A 124 16.13 30.63 -9.47
C ALA A 124 17.24 30.68 -8.41
N GLY A 125 17.14 31.61 -7.45
CA GLY A 125 18.09 31.72 -6.34
C GLY A 125 18.19 30.42 -5.53
N SER A 126 19.34 30.21 -4.88
CA SER A 126 19.62 29.02 -4.05
C SER A 126 18.55 28.75 -2.99
N ALA A 127 17.91 29.79 -2.46
CA ALA A 127 16.80 29.70 -1.52
C ALA A 127 15.53 29.05 -2.14
N THR A 128 15.20 29.39 -3.39
CA THR A 128 14.04 28.82 -4.09
C THR A 128 14.28 27.35 -4.40
N ALA A 129 15.48 26.99 -4.87
CA ALA A 129 15.85 25.61 -5.11
C ALA A 129 15.76 24.76 -3.82
N GLU A 130 16.19 25.33 -2.69
CA GLU A 130 16.09 24.68 -1.39
C GLU A 130 14.64 24.48 -0.94
N ALA A 131 13.79 25.49 -1.12
CA ALA A 131 12.38 25.41 -0.81
C ALA A 131 11.69 24.30 -1.61
N PHE A 132 11.97 24.20 -2.92
CA PHE A 132 11.44 23.11 -3.74
C PHE A 132 11.97 21.74 -3.31
N ARG A 133 13.27 21.60 -3.02
CA ARG A 133 13.83 20.33 -2.55
C ARG A 133 13.14 19.85 -1.28
N ARG A 134 12.99 20.75 -0.29
CA ARG A 134 12.31 20.48 0.97
C ARG A 134 10.83 20.15 0.77
N ALA A 135 10.14 20.91 -0.08
CA ALA A 135 8.73 20.69 -0.38
C ALA A 135 8.48 19.37 -1.10
N THR A 136 9.33 19.00 -2.05
CA THR A 136 9.26 17.71 -2.76
C THR A 136 9.50 16.56 -1.79
N ALA A 137 10.53 16.61 -0.95
CA ALA A 137 10.79 15.58 0.05
C ALA A 137 9.61 15.41 1.03
N ALA A 138 9.06 16.52 1.54
CA ALA A 138 7.89 16.51 2.40
C ALA A 138 6.63 15.97 1.69
N GLY A 139 6.45 16.33 0.42
CA GLY A 139 5.35 15.84 -0.41
C GLY A 139 5.42 14.32 -0.64
N LEU A 140 6.59 13.82 -1.05
CA LEU A 140 6.85 12.39 -1.25
C LEU A 140 6.57 11.59 0.02
N ALA A 141 7.17 12.02 1.15
CA ALA A 141 7.01 11.35 2.42
C ALA A 141 5.54 11.34 2.88
N HIS A 142 4.85 12.47 2.78
CA HIS A 142 3.45 12.56 3.20
C HIS A 142 2.51 11.74 2.29
N GLY A 143 2.74 11.76 0.97
CA GLY A 143 2.01 10.93 0.02
C GLY A 143 2.18 9.44 0.33
N PHE A 144 3.43 8.99 0.50
CA PHE A 144 3.77 7.60 0.84
C PHE A 144 3.12 7.19 2.18
N ALA A 145 3.31 7.99 3.22
CA ALA A 145 2.74 7.76 4.54
C ALA A 145 1.20 7.63 4.48
N SER A 146 0.55 8.47 3.68
CA SER A 146 -0.91 8.41 3.49
C SER A 146 -1.39 7.11 2.85
N VAL A 147 -0.67 6.61 1.85
CA VAL A 147 -0.98 5.32 1.20
C VAL A 147 -0.77 4.18 2.20
N MET A 148 0.38 4.15 2.85
CA MET A 148 0.74 3.13 3.83
C MET A 148 -0.23 3.07 5.01
N PHE A 149 -0.66 4.22 5.53
CA PHE A 149 -1.66 4.29 6.59
C PHE A 149 -2.98 3.63 6.17
N ARG A 150 -3.51 3.99 5.00
CA ARG A 150 -4.76 3.41 4.49
C ARG A 150 -4.64 1.91 4.23
N LEU A 151 -3.54 1.47 3.62
CA LEU A 151 -3.27 0.05 3.43
C LEU A 151 -3.23 -0.70 4.76
N GLY A 152 -2.61 -0.10 5.77
CA GLY A 152 -2.57 -0.60 7.13
C GLY A 152 -3.97 -0.80 7.72
N VAL A 153 -4.77 0.27 7.73
CA VAL A 153 -6.15 0.26 8.25
C VAL A 153 -7.04 -0.73 7.51
N ILE A 154 -7.00 -0.74 6.17
CA ILE A 154 -7.80 -1.66 5.35
C ILE A 154 -7.40 -3.11 5.61
N SER A 155 -6.10 -3.40 5.69
CA SER A 155 -5.60 -4.76 5.96
C SER A 155 -6.07 -5.25 7.33
N LEU A 156 -5.89 -4.45 8.39
CA LEU A 156 -6.34 -4.83 9.73
C LEU A 156 -7.86 -4.94 9.82
N GLY A 157 -8.60 -4.04 9.17
CA GLY A 157 -10.07 -4.08 9.09
C GLY A 157 -10.61 -5.29 8.32
N ALA A 158 -9.84 -5.86 7.40
CA ALA A 158 -10.23 -7.07 6.68
C ALA A 158 -10.27 -8.32 7.57
N ILE A 159 -9.53 -8.34 8.69
CA ILE A 159 -9.50 -9.47 9.62
C ILE A 159 -10.85 -9.70 10.31
N PRO A 160 -11.45 -8.72 11.03
CA PRO A 160 -12.77 -8.91 11.64
C PRO A 160 -13.85 -9.13 10.59
N LEU A 161 -13.76 -8.47 9.42
CA LEU A 161 -14.68 -8.71 8.31
C LEU A 161 -14.60 -10.18 7.84
N TRP A 162 -13.40 -10.72 7.67
CA TRP A 162 -13.21 -12.12 7.31
C TRP A 162 -13.72 -13.08 8.38
N LEU A 163 -13.45 -12.80 9.67
CA LEU A 163 -13.96 -13.60 10.78
C LEU A 163 -15.49 -13.56 10.88
N TRP A 164 -16.11 -12.44 10.49
CA TRP A 164 -17.56 -12.30 10.44
C TRP A 164 -18.17 -13.03 9.24
N LEU A 165 -17.51 -12.97 8.08
CA LEU A 165 -17.99 -13.60 6.84
C LEU A 165 -17.80 -15.12 6.81
N MET A 166 -16.79 -15.66 7.49
CA MET A 166 -16.55 -17.10 7.56
C MET A 166 -17.46 -17.70 8.65
N PRO A 167 -18.55 -18.41 8.29
CA PRO A 167 -19.33 -19.13 9.29
C PRO A 167 -18.38 -20.15 9.93
N ALA A 168 -18.30 -20.17 11.25
CA ALA A 168 -17.62 -21.26 11.93
C ALA A 168 -18.28 -22.56 11.44
N GLU A 169 -17.56 -23.41 10.70
CA GLU A 169 -17.97 -24.77 10.40
C GLU A 169 -18.00 -25.57 11.72
N ARG A 170 -18.96 -25.23 12.59
CA ARG A 170 -19.29 -25.99 13.78
C ARG A 170 -20.18 -27.13 13.33
N SER A 171 -19.57 -28.31 13.24
CA SER A 171 -20.19 -29.55 13.68
C SER A 171 -21.31 -30.13 12.81
N ARG A 172 -21.01 -30.51 11.56
CA ARG A 172 -21.67 -31.68 10.95
C ARG A 172 -20.71 -32.87 10.87
N ARG A 173 -20.17 -33.27 12.03
CA ARG A 173 -19.89 -34.71 12.25
C ARG A 173 -21.24 -35.33 12.59
N THR A 174 -21.99 -35.75 11.57
CA THR A 174 -23.10 -36.68 11.76
C THR A 174 -22.47 -37.96 12.31
N PRO A 175 -22.81 -38.45 13.51
CA PRO A 175 -22.33 -39.74 13.97
C PRO A 175 -22.82 -40.78 12.96
N ALA A 176 -21.88 -41.57 12.43
CA ALA A 176 -22.18 -42.68 11.54
C ALA A 176 -23.24 -43.56 12.20
N GLY A 177 -24.41 -43.64 11.55
CA GLY A 177 -25.46 -44.55 11.97
C GLY A 177 -24.95 -45.98 11.90
N THR A 178 -24.89 -46.62 13.06
CA THR A 178 -24.84 -48.08 13.17
C THR A 178 -26.14 -48.67 12.61
N ARG A 179 -26.06 -49.37 11.49
CA ARG A 179 -26.95 -50.48 11.14
C ARG A 179 -26.19 -51.52 10.34
#